data_AF-I3ZRM9-F1
#
_entry.id   AF-I3ZRM9-F1
#
_cell.length_a   1.000
_cell.length_b   1.000
_cell.length_c   1.000
_cell.angle_alpha   90.00
_cell.angle_beta   90.00
_cell.angle_gamma   90.00
#
_symmetry.space_group_name_H-M   'P 1'
#
loop_
_entity.id
_entity.type
_entity.pdbx_description
1 polymer ?
#
loop_
_entity_poly.entity_id
_entity_poly.type
_entity_poly.pdbx_seq_one_letter_code
_entity_poly.pdbx_strand_id
1 'polypeptide(L)'
;MDPMAKAFEEAKKNPKMRKKLKVKAAFSMLLFVMFLGVIFITVGTAIASKNGSFLGMTQLDFLKLRARYGIVMMFLIIIHLLMNRSIMKKELEMLFG
;
A
#
# COMPACT_ATOMS: atom_id res chain seq x y z
N MET A 1 -16.83 -14.23 -17.65
CA MET A 1 -15.86 -13.17 -17.30
C MET A 1 -16.47 -12.34 -16.19
N ASP A 2 -15.70 -12.05 -15.15
CA ASP A 2 -16.12 -11.17 -14.05
C ASP A 2 -16.57 -9.80 -14.62
N PRO A 3 -17.79 -9.32 -14.31
CA PRO A 3 -18.29 -8.02 -14.76
C PRO A 3 -17.33 -6.85 -14.48
N MET A 4 -16.60 -6.89 -13.35
CA MET A 4 -15.57 -5.90 -13.04
C MET A 4 -14.37 -5.99 -13.98
N ALA A 5 -13.93 -7.21 -14.30
CA ALA A 5 -12.82 -7.42 -15.22
C ALA A 5 -13.17 -6.91 -16.63
N LYS A 6 -14.42 -7.09 -17.07
CA LYS A 6 -14.89 -6.58 -18.36
C LYS A 6 -14.92 -5.04 -18.39
N ALA A 7 -15.46 -4.41 -17.34
CA ALA A 7 -15.46 -2.94 -17.21
C ALA A 7 -14.03 -2.36 -17.17
N PHE A 8 -13.09 -3.09 -16.57
CA PHE A 8 -11.68 -2.70 -16.52
C PHE A 8 -11.01 -2.76 -17.90
N GLU A 9 -11.27 -3.82 -18.67
CA GLU A 9 -10.76 -3.96 -20.04
C GLU A 9 -11.34 -2.90 -21.00
N GLU A 10 -12.60 -2.52 -20.83
CA GLU A 10 -13.19 -1.40 -21.57
C GLU A 10 -12.57 -0.05 -21.17
N ALA A 11 -12.33 0.17 -19.87
CA ALA A 11 -11.67 1.39 -19.38
C ALA A 11 -10.21 1.52 -19.87
N LYS A 12 -9.50 0.41 -20.09
CA LYS A 12 -8.14 0.40 -20.67
C LYS A 12 -8.09 0.89 -22.12
N LYS A 13 -9.17 0.71 -22.90
CA LYS A 13 -9.22 1.15 -24.31
C LYS A 13 -9.25 2.68 -24.44
N ASN A 14 -9.67 3.40 -23.39
CA ASN A 14 -9.62 4.86 -23.37
C ASN A 14 -8.22 5.37 -22.94
N PRO A 15 -7.50 6.14 -23.79
CA PRO A 15 -6.12 6.56 -23.51
C PRO A 15 -5.97 7.46 -22.27
N LYS A 16 -6.97 8.29 -21.95
CA LYS A 16 -6.95 9.14 -20.74
C LYS A 16 -7.13 8.30 -19.46
N MET A 17 -8.01 7.30 -19.51
CA MET A 17 -8.28 6.39 -18.39
C MET A 17 -7.12 5.41 -18.17
N ARG A 18 -6.52 4.91 -19.25
CA ARG A 18 -5.35 4.01 -19.20
C ARG A 18 -4.18 4.61 -18.42
N LYS A 19 -3.88 5.90 -18.61
CA LYS A 19 -2.82 6.60 -17.84
C LYS A 19 -3.16 6.64 -16.34
N LYS A 20 -4.38 7.03 -15.99
CA LYS A 20 -4.83 7.07 -14.58
C LYS A 20 -4.82 5.68 -13.92
N LEU A 21 -5.29 4.65 -14.63
CA LEU A 21 -5.28 3.27 -14.15
C LEU A 21 -3.86 2.75 -13.93
N LYS A 22 -2.92 3.06 -14.83
CA LYS A 22 -1.49 2.72 -14.64
C LYS A 22 -0.90 3.37 -13.40
N VAL A 23 -1.17 4.66 -13.18
CA VAL A 23 -0.67 5.38 -11.98
C VAL A 23 -1.27 4.78 -10.70
N LYS A 24 -2.58 4.48 -10.71
CA LYS A 24 -3.22 3.79 -9.57
C LYS A 24 -2.61 2.43 -9.29
N ALA A 25 -2.43 1.60 -10.32
CA ALA A 25 -1.82 0.28 -10.18
C ALA A 25 -0.37 0.37 -9.68
N ALA A 26 0.41 1.34 -10.16
CA ALA A 26 1.77 1.57 -9.69
C ALA A 26 1.80 1.95 -8.20
N PHE A 27 0.92 2.85 -7.75
CA PHE A 27 0.81 3.21 -6.34
C PHE A 27 0.35 2.03 -5.47
N SER A 28 -0.62 1.24 -5.93
CA SER A 28 -1.05 0.01 -5.23
C SER A 28 0.10 -0.99 -5.09
N MET A 29 0.88 -1.19 -6.15
CA MET A 29 2.03 -2.09 -6.14
C MET A 29 3.13 -1.56 -5.20
N LEU A 30 3.40 -0.26 -5.21
CA LEU A 30 4.35 0.37 -4.29
C LEU A 30 3.93 0.19 -2.83
N LEU A 31 2.65 0.42 -2.50
CA LEU A 31 2.11 0.20 -1.17
C LEU A 31 2.23 -1.27 -0.74
N PHE A 32 2.00 -2.22 -1.66
CA PHE A 32 2.15 -3.63 -1.38
C PHE A 32 3.61 -3.99 -1.02
N VAL A 33 4.59 -3.51 -1.79
CA VAL A 33 6.01 -3.74 -1.47
C VAL A 33 6.39 -3.12 -0.13
N MET A 34 5.92 -1.91 0.16
CA MET A 34 6.16 -1.25 1.44
C MET A 34 5.53 -2.03 2.61
N PHE A 35 4.35 -2.62 2.41
CA PHE A 35 3.70 -3.46 3.39
C PHE A 35 4.51 -4.73 3.71
N LEU A 36 5.07 -5.39 2.70
CA LEU A 36 6.01 -6.50 2.91
C LEU A 36 7.23 -6.07 3.73
N GLY A 37 7.75 -4.86 3.47
CA GLY A 37 8.83 -4.27 4.27
C GLY A 37 8.45 -4.12 5.75
N VAL A 38 7.22 -3.71 6.06
CA VAL A 38 6.75 -3.61 7.45
C VAL A 38 6.60 -4.98 8.12
N ILE A 39 6.13 -5.99 7.39
CA ILE A 39 6.10 -7.37 7.89
C ILE A 39 7.52 -7.82 8.25
N PHE A 40 8.47 -7.61 7.35
CA PHE A 40 9.87 -7.94 7.57
C PHE A 40 10.44 -7.23 8.80
N ILE A 41 10.19 -5.92 8.96
CA ILE A 41 10.64 -5.15 10.13
C ILE A 41 10.00 -5.70 11.42
N THR A 42 8.72 -6.08 11.37
CA THR A 42 7.99 -6.62 12.53
C THR A 42 8.58 -7.96 12.96
N VAL A 43 8.79 -8.88 12.01
CA VAL A 43 9.43 -10.17 12.27
C VAL A 43 10.85 -9.98 12.77
N GLY A 44 11.63 -9.11 12.12
CA GLY A 44 13.01 -8.81 12.52
C GLY A 44 13.10 -8.24 13.94
N THR A 45 12.18 -7.34 14.31
CA THR A 45 12.07 -6.81 15.68
C THR A 45 11.78 -7.92 16.68
N ALA A 46 10.85 -8.83 16.35
CA ALA A 46 10.46 -9.92 17.24
C ALA A 46 11.61 -10.92 17.46
N ILE A 47 12.37 -11.24 16.40
CA ILE A 47 13.53 -12.12 16.50
C ILE A 47 14.67 -11.43 17.25
N ALA A 48 14.98 -10.17 16.93
CA ALA A 48 16.04 -9.40 17.59
C ALA A 48 15.76 -9.17 19.08
N SER A 49 14.49 -9.03 19.47
CA SER A 49 14.08 -8.93 20.87
C SER A 49 14.40 -10.20 21.68
N LYS A 50 14.36 -11.38 21.04
CA LYS A 50 14.66 -12.67 21.68
C LYS A 50 16.14 -13.06 21.61
N ASN A 51 16.78 -12.80 20.47
CA ASN A 51 18.14 -13.28 20.18
C ASN A 51 19.21 -12.18 20.30
N GLY A 52 18.83 -10.97 20.73
CA GLY A 52 19.69 -9.79 20.81
C GLY A 52 19.93 -9.08 19.47
N SER A 53 20.00 -9.83 18.36
CA SER A 53 20.10 -9.28 17.01
C SER A 53 19.46 -10.19 15.95
N PHE A 54 19.12 -9.61 14.80
CA PHE A 54 18.70 -10.33 13.60
C PHE A 54 19.30 -9.65 12.37
N LEU A 55 20.00 -10.43 11.54
CA LEU A 55 20.75 -9.92 10.37
C LEU A 55 21.74 -8.79 10.72
N GLY A 56 22.37 -8.86 11.90
CA GLY A 56 23.30 -7.84 12.39
C GLY A 56 22.63 -6.55 12.89
N MET A 57 21.30 -6.47 12.87
CA MET A 57 20.55 -5.33 13.42
C MET A 57 20.00 -5.65 14.81
N THR A 58 20.10 -4.69 15.73
CA THR A 58 19.49 -4.80 17.07
C THR A 58 18.00 -4.42 17.02
N GLN A 59 17.28 -4.70 18.10
CA GLN A 59 15.88 -4.27 18.23
C GLN A 59 15.72 -2.74 18.05
N LEU A 60 16.65 -1.94 18.57
CA LEU A 60 16.63 -0.48 18.43
C LEU A 60 16.78 -0.04 16.97
N ASP A 61 17.57 -0.76 16.17
CA ASP A 61 17.75 -0.45 14.76
C ASP A 61 16.47 -0.75 13.97
N PHE A 62 15.80 -1.87 14.25
CA PHE A 62 14.49 -2.15 13.67
C PHE A 62 13.43 -1.14 14.06
N LEU A 63 13.43 -0.66 15.31
CA LEU A 63 12.50 0.39 15.75
C LEU A 63 12.75 1.72 15.03
N LYS A 64 14.01 2.13 14.86
CA LYS A 64 14.37 3.31 14.04
C LYS A 64 13.95 3.14 12.59
N LEU A 65 14.16 1.95 12.02
CA LEU A 65 13.75 1.61 10.66
C LEU A 65 12.23 1.68 10.51
N ARG A 66 11.48 1.12 11.48
CA ARG A 66 10.02 1.20 11.55
C ARG A 66 9.53 2.63 11.58
N ALA A 67 10.13 3.50 12.39
CA ALA A 67 9.73 4.90 12.48
C ALA A 67 9.89 5.63 11.14
N ARG A 68 11.01 5.44 10.44
CA ARG A 68 11.25 6.02 9.11
C ARG A 68 10.29 5.46 8.05
N TYR A 69 10.15 4.14 7.99
CA TYR A 69 9.24 3.48 7.05
C TYR A 69 7.78 3.84 7.29
N GLY A 70 7.38 3.96 8.57
CA GLY A 70 6.02 4.31 8.96
C GLY A 70 5.60 5.69 8.46
N ILE A 71 6.49 6.69 8.54
CA ILE A 71 6.22 8.04 8.02
C ILE A 71 6.01 8.00 6.50
N VAL A 72 6.90 7.32 5.76
CA VAL A 72 6.80 7.20 4.30
C VAL A 72 5.51 6.47 3.91
N MET A 73 5.20 5.37 4.61
CA MET A 73 3.98 4.59 4.37
C MET A 73 2.72 5.41 4.60
N MET A 74 2.67 6.19 5.69
CA MET A 74 1.54 7.06 6.00
C MET A 74 1.30 8.08 4.88
N PHE A 75 2.36 8.70 4.36
CA PHE A 75 2.27 9.64 3.25
C PHE A 75 1.74 8.99 1.96
N LEU A 76 2.24 7.78 1.63
CA LEU A 76 1.78 7.03 0.46
C LEU A 76 0.31 6.59 0.58
N ILE A 77 -0.14 6.21 1.79
CA ILE A 77 -1.55 5.87 2.05
C ILE A 77 -2.45 7.08 1.83
N ILE A 78 -2.05 8.26 2.33
CA ILE A 78 -2.81 9.50 2.12
C ILE A 78 -2.97 9.80 0.63
N ILE A 79 -1.87 9.75 -0.14
CA ILE A 79 -1.93 9.97 -1.59
C ILE A 79 -2.84 8.96 -2.28
N HIS A 80 -2.75 7.69 -1.88
CA HIS A 80 -3.56 6.62 -2.45
C HIS A 80 -5.06 6.83 -2.17
N LEU A 81 -5.41 7.21 -0.94
CA LEU A 81 -6.80 7.55 -0.56
C LEU A 81 -7.31 8.75 -1.34
N LEU A 82 -6.50 9.80 -1.52
CA LEU A 82 -6.89 10.98 -2.32
C LEU A 82 -7.14 10.61 -3.79
N MET A 83 -6.30 9.76 -4.38
CA MET A 83 -6.50 9.24 -5.75
C MET A 83 -7.76 8.37 -5.90
N ASN A 84 -8.19 7.73 -4.81
CA ASN A 84 -9.36 6.85 -4.78
C ASN A 84 -10.60 7.48 -4.14
N ARG A 85 -10.54 8.75 -3.73
CA ARG A 85 -11.63 9.46 -3.04
C ARG A 85 -12.97 9.40 -3.79
N SER A 86 -12.94 9.46 -5.12
CA SER A 86 -14.17 9.36 -5.93
C SER A 86 -14.79 7.98 -5.92
N ILE A 87 -14.00 6.92 -5.76
CA ILE A 87 -14.51 5.54 -5.64
C ILE A 87 -15.00 5.34 -4.20
N MET A 88 -14.21 5.77 -3.23
CA MET A 88 -14.57 5.71 -1.81
C MET A 88 -15.88 6.44 -1.50
N LYS A 89 -16.18 7.57 -2.16
CA LYS A 89 -17.50 8.23 -2.05
C LYS A 89 -18.64 7.34 -2.53
N LYS A 90 -18.47 6.66 -3.68
CA LYS A 90 -19.47 5.73 -4.21
C LYS A 90 -19.61 4.49 -3.33
N GLU A 91 -18.52 4.01 -2.75
CA GLU A 91 -18.54 2.93 -1.77
C GLU A 91 -19.25 3.34 -0.48
N LEU A 92 -19.06 4.58 -0.03
CA LEU A 92 -19.78 5.15 1.11
C LEU A 92 -21.27 5.36 0.81
N GLU A 93 -21.63 5.85 -0.37
CA GLU A 93 -23.03 5.92 -0.84
C GLU A 93 -23.66 4.52 -0.79
N MET A 94 -22.98 3.47 -1.26
CA MET A 94 -23.51 2.09 -1.13
C MET A 94 -23.72 1.63 0.32
N LEU A 95 -22.93 2.14 1.27
CA LEU A 95 -23.06 1.80 2.69
C LEU A 95 -24.15 2.62 3.40
N PHE A 96 -24.45 3.82 2.91
CA PHE A 96 -25.30 4.80 3.63
C PHE A 96 -26.53 5.29 2.83
N GLY A 97 -26.71 4.86 1.58
CA GLY A 97 -27.83 5.22 0.69
C GLY A 97 -27.43 6.17 -0.44
#